data_AF-A0AAV2DMU9-F1
#
_entry.id   AF-A0AAV2DMU9-F1
#
_cell.length_a   1.000
_cell.length_b   1.000
_cell.length_c   1.000
_cell.angle_alpha   90.00
_cell.angle_beta   90.00
_cell.angle_gamma   90.00
#
_symmetry.space_group_name_H-M   'P 1'
#
loop_
_entity.id
_entity.type
_entity.pdbx_description
1 polymer ?
#
loop_
_entity_poly.entity_id
_entity_poly.type
_entity_poly.pdbx_seq_one_letter_code
_entity_poly.pdbx_strand_id
1 'polypeptide(L)'
;MELKRELGPAFFKGGFNHMGEELSLSWTAEEEQRFMDMVRDNPPSQDKCFWDYAHRYFPQKTKQEMVSYYFNVFQVRRRSYQNRVTPKEIDSDDDENPFGSFTDGFGYDAIDVGARDVCLVNRVRNEYP
;
A
#
# COMPACT_ATOMS: atom_id res chain seq x y z
N MET A 1 -17.34 -1.87 -7.90
CA MET A 1 -18.78 -1.90 -7.49
C MET A 1 -19.51 -3.23 -7.70
N GLU A 2 -19.01 -4.18 -8.49
CA GLU A 2 -19.69 -5.46 -8.77
C GLU A 2 -19.97 -6.29 -7.50
N LEU A 3 -18.97 -6.45 -6.62
CA LEU A 3 -19.11 -7.11 -5.31
C LEU A 3 -20.23 -6.54 -4.43
N LYS A 4 -20.41 -5.21 -4.41
CA LYS A 4 -21.46 -4.55 -3.64
C LYS A 4 -22.85 -4.91 -4.16
N ARG A 5 -22.99 -5.08 -5.48
CA ARG A 5 -24.24 -5.49 -6.13
C ARG A 5 -24.53 -6.98 -5.92
N GLU A 6 -23.51 -7.83 -5.98
CA GLU A 6 -23.65 -9.28 -5.80
C GLU A 6 -23.96 -9.68 -4.35
N LEU A 7 -23.26 -9.08 -3.38
CA LEU A 7 -23.41 -9.43 -1.96
C LEU A 7 -24.57 -8.68 -1.29
N GLY A 8 -25.00 -7.54 -1.85
CA GLY A 8 -26.09 -6.74 -1.31
C GLY A 8 -25.90 -6.41 0.18
N PRO A 9 -26.87 -6.68 1.07
CA PRO A 9 -26.74 -6.41 2.50
C PRO A 9 -25.57 -7.12 3.19
N ALA A 10 -25.10 -8.26 2.66
CA ALA A 10 -23.96 -8.98 3.24
C ALA A 10 -22.65 -8.20 3.08
N PHE A 11 -22.56 -7.30 2.08
CA PHE A 11 -21.42 -6.41 1.88
C PHE A 11 -21.13 -5.55 3.12
N PHE A 12 -22.19 -4.96 3.69
CA PHE A 12 -22.09 -4.11 4.88
C PHE A 12 -21.89 -4.95 6.15
N LYS A 13 -22.58 -6.09 6.27
CA LYS A 13 -22.40 -6.98 7.43
C LYS A 13 -20.99 -7.56 7.51
N GLY A 14 -20.36 -7.82 6.36
CA GLY A 14 -18.99 -8.28 6.27
C GLY A 14 -17.93 -7.17 6.41
N GLY A 15 -18.34 -5.90 6.54
CA GLY A 15 -17.42 -4.77 6.69
C GLY A 15 -16.68 -4.37 5.40
N PHE A 16 -17.07 -4.89 4.24
CA PHE A 16 -16.40 -4.58 2.96
C PHE A 16 -16.48 -3.11 2.57
N ASN A 17 -17.45 -2.37 3.12
CA ASN A 17 -17.56 -0.92 2.97
C ASN A 17 -16.47 -0.12 3.75
N HIS A 18 -15.67 -0.80 4.57
CA HIS A 18 -14.50 -0.25 5.26
C HIS A 18 -13.20 -0.89 4.76
N MET A 19 -13.20 -1.44 3.54
CA MET A 19 -12.04 -2.10 2.96
C MET A 19 -11.82 -1.73 1.49
N GLY A 20 -10.59 -1.94 1.01
CA GLY A 20 -10.26 -1.83 -0.42
C GLY A 20 -10.58 -0.48 -1.04
N GLU A 21 -11.22 -0.51 -2.21
CA GLU A 21 -11.55 0.68 -3.02
C GLU A 21 -12.37 1.72 -2.23
N GLU A 22 -13.46 1.29 -1.58
CA GLU A 22 -14.37 2.18 -0.83
C GLU A 22 -13.64 2.92 0.31
N LEU A 23 -12.74 2.26 1.04
CA LEU A 23 -11.96 2.94 2.08
C LEU A 23 -10.87 3.83 1.48
N SER A 24 -10.22 3.41 0.39
CA SER A 24 -9.18 4.22 -0.24
C SER A 24 -9.70 5.55 -0.80
N LEU A 25 -10.95 5.61 -1.25
CA LEU A 25 -11.58 6.86 -1.72
C LEU A 25 -11.70 7.91 -0.60
N SER A 26 -11.64 7.52 0.67
CA SER A 26 -11.67 8.43 1.82
C SER A 26 -10.31 8.99 2.22
N TRP A 27 -9.24 8.60 1.51
CA TRP A 27 -7.86 9.06 1.72
C TRP A 27 -7.39 9.86 0.51
N THR A 28 -6.87 11.06 0.74
CA THR A 28 -6.29 11.87 -0.36
C THR A 28 -4.89 11.36 -0.72
N ALA A 29 -4.40 11.66 -1.92
CA ALA A 29 -3.04 11.29 -2.33
C ALA A 29 -1.98 11.82 -1.35
N GLU A 30 -2.18 13.03 -0.80
CA GLU A 30 -1.29 13.61 0.22
C GLU A 30 -1.38 12.89 1.56
N GLU A 31 -2.55 12.34 1.93
CA GLU A 31 -2.70 11.50 3.11
C GLU A 31 -2.04 10.13 2.90
N GLU A 32 -2.22 9.51 1.72
CA GLU A 32 -1.57 8.24 1.38
C GLU A 32 -0.04 8.39 1.39
N GLN A 33 0.50 9.46 0.78
CA GLN A 33 1.93 9.74 0.76
C GLN A 33 2.47 9.99 2.18
N ARG A 34 1.78 10.78 3.00
CA ARG A 34 2.16 10.98 4.41
C ARG A 34 2.16 9.68 5.19
N PHE A 35 1.25 8.76 4.89
CA PHE A 35 1.21 7.45 5.53
C PHE A 35 2.43 6.62 5.14
N MET A 36 2.83 6.64 3.86
CA MET A 36 4.05 5.98 3.41
C MET A 36 5.29 6.55 4.10
N ASP A 37 5.39 7.88 4.20
CA ASP A 37 6.50 8.54 4.88
C ASP A 37 6.56 8.15 6.36
N MET A 38 5.42 8.13 7.06
CA MET A 38 5.33 7.67 8.45
C MET A 38 5.87 6.25 8.66
N VAL A 39 5.48 5.31 7.79
CA VAL A 39 5.94 3.92 7.86
C VAL A 39 7.44 3.82 7.57
N ARG A 40 7.92 4.53 6.53
CA ARG A 40 9.33 4.53 6.13
C ARG A 40 10.27 5.15 7.17
N ASP A 41 9.84 6.24 7.81
CA ASP A 41 10.68 7.01 8.73
C ASP A 41 10.75 6.38 10.14
N ASN A 42 9.87 5.42 10.44
CA ASN A 42 9.76 4.76 11.74
C ASN A 42 9.79 3.22 11.62
N PRO A 43 10.87 2.65 11.05
CA PRO A 43 10.97 1.21 10.84
C PRO A 43 11.27 0.45 12.14
N PRO A 44 10.74 -0.77 12.33
CA PRO A 44 11.04 -1.62 13.48
C PRO A 44 12.53 -1.87 13.74
N SER A 45 13.37 -1.90 12.71
CA SER A 45 14.84 -2.03 12.77
C SER A 45 15.52 -0.92 13.55
N GLN A 46 14.87 0.24 13.69
CA GLN A 46 15.35 1.34 14.53
C GLN A 46 14.76 1.32 15.94
N ASP A 47 14.17 0.19 16.37
CA ASP A 47 13.44 0.05 17.63
C ASP A 47 12.29 1.07 17.75
N LYS A 48 11.66 1.38 16.62
CA LYS A 48 10.53 2.32 16.53
C LYS A 48 9.25 1.58 16.17
N CYS A 49 8.16 2.01 16.79
CA CYS A 49 6.81 1.64 16.39
C CYS A 49 6.15 2.84 15.70
N PHE A 50 5.90 2.76 14.39
CA PHE A 50 5.27 3.86 13.66
C PHE A 50 3.90 4.28 14.24
N TRP A 51 3.19 3.37 14.92
CA TRP A 51 1.95 3.68 15.62
C TRP A 51 2.11 4.74 16.71
N ASP A 52 3.28 4.81 17.36
CA ASP A 52 3.58 5.81 18.40
C ASP A 52 3.71 7.22 17.80
N TYR A 53 4.00 7.30 16.50
CA TYR A 53 4.15 8.55 15.77
C TYR A 53 2.91 8.93 14.97
N ALA A 54 1.92 8.04 14.85
CA ALA A 54 0.77 8.19 13.97
C ALA A 54 -0.02 9.48 14.21
N HIS A 55 -0.20 9.88 15.47
CA HIS A 55 -0.89 11.13 15.81
C HIS A 55 -0.16 12.40 15.33
N ARG A 56 1.17 12.34 15.13
CA ARG A 56 1.96 13.47 14.60
C ARG A 56 1.72 13.67 13.11
N TYR A 57 1.54 12.59 12.36
CA TYR A 57 1.29 12.63 10.92
C TYR A 57 -0.18 12.91 10.61
N PHE A 58 -1.10 12.40 11.44
CA PHE A 58 -2.55 12.50 11.23
C PHE A 58 -3.28 12.99 12.49
N PRO A 59 -3.20 14.28 12.82
CA PRO A 59 -3.89 14.83 14.01
C PRO A 59 -5.42 14.80 13.88
N GLN A 60 -5.95 14.73 12.65
CA GLN A 60 -7.38 14.73 12.36
C GLN A 60 -8.00 13.34 12.21
N LYS A 61 -7.18 12.28 12.11
CA LYS A 61 -7.67 10.90 11.95
C LYS A 61 -7.64 10.18 13.30
N THR A 62 -8.63 9.35 13.53
CA THR A 62 -8.67 8.46 14.70
C THR A 62 -7.71 7.29 14.53
N LYS A 63 -7.29 6.67 15.64
CA LYS A 63 -6.52 5.43 15.61
C LYS A 63 -7.23 4.33 14.81
N GLN A 64 -8.56 4.25 14.91
CA GLN A 64 -9.35 3.27 14.18
C GLN A 64 -9.26 3.47 12.66
N GLU A 65 -9.37 4.72 12.18
CA GLU A 65 -9.25 5.01 10.74
C GLU A 65 -7.85 4.67 10.20
N MET A 66 -6.81 5.00 10.97
CA MET A 66 -5.43 4.68 10.58
C MET A 66 -5.17 3.16 10.55
N VAL A 67 -5.64 2.43 11.56
CA VAL A 67 -5.54 0.96 11.61
C VAL A 67 -6.33 0.32 10.48
N SER A 68 -7.53 0.82 10.20
CA SER A 68 -8.37 0.34 9.09
C SER A 68 -7.69 0.55 7.74
N TYR A 69 -7.11 1.74 7.51
CA TYR A 69 -6.36 2.02 6.29
C TYR A 69 -5.14 1.12 6.12
N TYR A 70 -4.36 0.92 7.20
CA TYR A 70 -3.17 0.07 7.17
C TYR A 70 -3.48 -1.35 6.70
N PHE A 71 -4.43 -2.03 7.36
CA PHE A 71 -4.74 -3.42 7.06
C PHE A 71 -5.55 -3.59 5.77
N ASN A 72 -6.49 -2.68 5.49
CA ASN A 72 -7.45 -2.90 4.42
C ASN A 72 -7.08 -2.26 3.09
N VAL A 73 -6.09 -1.35 3.08
CA VAL A 73 -5.63 -0.66 1.86
C VAL A 73 -4.12 -0.81 1.72
N PHE A 74 -3.34 -0.29 2.68
CA PHE A 74 -1.89 -0.20 2.54
C PHE A 74 -1.23 -1.58 2.40
N GLN A 75 -1.48 -2.53 3.32
CA GLN A 75 -0.89 -3.87 3.25
C GLN A 75 -1.37 -4.68 2.03
N VAL A 76 -2.65 -4.53 1.65
CA VAL A 76 -3.21 -5.22 0.47
C VAL A 76 -2.56 -4.73 -0.82
N ARG A 77 -2.43 -3.41 -0.98
CA ARG A 77 -1.70 -2.81 -2.10
C ARG A 77 -0.23 -3.22 -2.06
N ARG A 78 0.35 -3.31 -0.85
CA ARG A 78 1.73 -3.72 -0.67
C ARG A 78 2.01 -5.11 -1.22
N ARG A 79 1.16 -6.06 -0.82
CA ARG A 79 1.22 -7.43 -1.33
C ARG A 79 0.93 -7.54 -2.81
N SER A 80 -0.03 -6.79 -3.31
CA SER A 80 -0.36 -6.80 -4.73
C SER A 80 0.82 -6.40 -5.61
N TYR A 81 1.62 -5.42 -5.17
CA TYR A 81 2.83 -5.02 -5.88
C TYR A 81 3.95 -6.05 -5.76
N GLN A 82 4.26 -6.54 -4.56
CA GLN A 82 5.30 -7.56 -4.38
C GLN A 82 4.99 -8.81 -5.23
N ASN A 83 3.73 -9.26 -5.26
CA ASN A 83 3.30 -10.38 -6.09
C ASN A 83 3.47 -10.13 -7.60
N ARG A 84 3.47 -8.88 -8.06
CA ARG A 84 3.64 -8.52 -9.48
C ARG A 84 5.10 -8.25 -9.85
N VAL A 85 5.86 -7.62 -8.96
CA VAL A 85 7.19 -7.08 -9.23
C VAL A 85 8.30 -8.00 -8.71
N THR A 86 8.14 -8.54 -7.50
CA THR A 86 9.12 -9.42 -6.85
C THR A 86 8.50 -10.76 -6.45
N PRO A 87 7.88 -11.52 -7.39
CA PRO A 87 7.13 -12.74 -7.07
C PRO A 87 7.98 -13.88 -6.48
N LYS A 88 9.31 -13.77 -6.53
CA LYS A 88 10.25 -14.77 -5.99
C LYS A 88 10.76 -14.43 -4.59
N GLU A 89 10.54 -13.20 -4.13
CA GLU A 89 10.96 -12.71 -2.82
C GLU A 89 9.71 -12.61 -1.92
N ILE A 90 9.17 -13.78 -1.57
CA ILE A 90 7.95 -13.90 -0.77
C ILE A 90 8.37 -13.90 0.70
N ASP A 91 8.66 -12.72 1.24
CA ASP A 91 8.79 -12.53 2.67
C ASP A 91 7.52 -11.86 3.20
N SER A 92 6.72 -12.64 3.95
CA SER A 92 5.47 -12.12 4.50
C SER A 92 5.69 -11.25 5.74
N ASP A 93 6.83 -11.35 6.40
CA ASP A 93 7.05 -10.68 7.67
C ASP A 93 7.94 -9.44 7.50
N ASP A 94 8.54 -9.27 6.32
CA ASP A 94 9.28 -8.06 5.95
C ASP A 94 8.35 -6.86 5.72
N ASP A 95 8.13 -6.14 6.83
CA ASP A 95 7.44 -4.85 6.88
C ASP A 95 8.36 -3.64 6.57
N GLU A 96 9.64 -3.85 6.27
CA GLU A 96 10.64 -2.77 6.12
C GLU A 96 11.02 -2.48 4.67
N ASN A 97 10.89 -3.45 3.77
CA ASN A 97 11.26 -3.26 2.37
C ASN A 97 10.53 -2.05 1.74
N PRO A 98 11.24 -1.14 1.05
CA PRO A 98 10.63 0.03 0.45
C PRO A 98 9.52 -0.38 -0.51
N PHE A 99 8.35 0.15 -0.23
CA PHE A 99 7.25 0.06 -1.15
C PHE A 99 7.50 1.01 -2.33
N GLY A 100 7.51 0.50 -3.57
CA GLY A 100 7.67 1.32 -4.76
C GLY A 100 6.59 2.41 -4.83
N SER A 101 6.95 3.61 -5.29
CA SER A 101 6.00 4.72 -5.43
C SER A 101 4.85 4.34 -6.37
N PHE A 102 3.60 4.35 -5.88
CA PHE A 102 2.41 4.32 -6.73
C PHE A 102 2.24 5.71 -7.37
N THR A 103 2.99 6.02 -8.43
CA THR A 103 2.68 7.24 -9.21
C THR A 103 1.55 7.06 -10.19
N ASP A 104 1.10 5.85 -10.49
CA ASP A 104 -0.02 5.65 -11.42
C ASP A 104 -1.21 5.00 -10.74
N GLY A 105 -2.28 5.79 -10.64
CA GLY A 105 -3.56 5.38 -10.11
C GLY A 105 -4.17 4.22 -10.89
N PHE A 106 -4.91 3.37 -10.19
CA PHE A 106 -5.78 2.40 -10.83
C PHE A 106 -6.98 3.13 -11.44
N GLY A 107 -6.94 3.38 -12.75
CA GLY A 107 -8.03 3.98 -13.50
C GLY A 107 -7.71 3.99 -15.00
N TYR A 108 -8.74 3.76 -15.82
CA TYR A 108 -8.68 3.60 -17.27
C TYR A 108 -8.27 4.90 -17.99
N ASP A 109 -6.98 5.22 -18.00
CA ASP A 109 -6.37 6.08 -19.00
C ASP A 109 -4.87 5.82 -19.02
N ALA A 110 -4.47 4.80 -19.79
CA ALA A 110 -3.09 4.64 -20.20
C ALA A 110 -2.77 5.77 -21.19
N ILE A 111 -2.41 6.93 -20.67
CA ILE A 111 -1.68 7.92 -21.45
C ILE A 111 -0.20 7.55 -21.33
N ASP A 112 0.30 6.98 -22.42
CA ASP A 112 1.73 6.82 -22.69
C ASP A 112 2.44 8.16 -22.48
N VAL A 113 3.10 8.29 -21.33
CA VAL A 113 4.15 9.27 -21.15
C VAL A 113 5.38 8.53 -20.65
N GLY A 114 6.06 7.89 -21.61
CA GLY A 114 7.51 7.79 -21.60
C GLY A 114 8.07 7.01 -20.43
N ALA A 115 8.08 5.69 -20.61
CA ALA A 115 8.97 4.77 -19.91
C ALA A 115 10.36 5.40 -19.74
N ARG A 116 10.66 5.85 -18.52
CA ARG A 116 12.03 6.10 -18.06
C ARG A 116 12.31 5.19 -16.90
N ASP A 117 12.75 3.99 -17.29
CA ASP A 117 13.77 3.20 -16.61
C ASP A 117 13.67 3.05 -15.10
N VAL A 118 12.76 2.19 -14.64
CA VAL A 118 12.98 1.40 -13.42
C VAL A 118 12.65 -0.06 -13.69
N CYS A 119 13.33 -0.66 -14.69
CA CYS A 119 13.28 -2.10 -14.95
C CYS A 119 14.64 -2.73 -15.30
N LEU A 120 15.76 -2.03 -15.10
CA LEU A 120 17.10 -2.57 -15.35
C LEU A 120 18.00 -2.53 -14.12
N VAL A 121 17.54 -3.11 -13.01
CA VAL A 121 18.47 -3.56 -11.95
C VAL A 121 17.93 -4.88 -11.40
N ASN A 122 18.17 -6.00 -12.12
CA ASN A 122 18.35 -7.36 -11.56
C ASN A 122 18.40 -8.45 -12.67
N ARG A 123 19.21 -8.20 -13.71
CA ARG A 123 19.64 -9.20 -14.70
C ARG A 123 20.95 -8.65 -15.26
N VAL A 124 22.15 -8.93 -14.75
CA VAL A 124 22.84 -10.22 -14.63
C VAL A 124 23.96 -10.02 -13.59
N ARG A 125 23.84 -10.62 -12.41
CA ARG A 125 24.96 -10.91 -11.51
C ARG A 125 24.83 -12.36 -11.09
N ASN A 126 25.21 -13.27 -11.99
CA ASN A 126 25.49 -14.67 -11.67
C ASN A 126 26.09 -15.34 -12.90
N GLU A 127 27.34 -15.03 -13.22
CA GLU A 127 28.26 -15.99 -13.86
C GLU A 127 29.68 -15.65 -13.40
N TYR A 128 30.30 -16.53 -12.62
CA TYR A 128 31.70 -16.95 -12.71
C TYR A 128 31.86 -18.26 -11.91
N PRO A 129 32.78 -19.14 -12.34
CA PRO A 129 34.15 -19.10 -11.81
C PRO A 129 35.17 -18.51 -12.78
#